data_AF-A0A1V6BPF5-F1
#
_entry.id   AF-A0A1V6BPF5-F1
#
_cell.length_a   1.000
_cell.length_b   1.000
_cell.length_c   1.000
_cell.angle_alpha   90.00
_cell.angle_beta   90.00
_cell.angle_gamma   90.00
#
_symmetry.space_group_name_H-M   'P 1'
#
loop_
_entity.id
_entity.type
_entity.pdbx_description
1 polymer ?
#
loop_
_entity_poly.entity_id
_entity_poly.type
_entity_poly.pdbx_seq_one_letter_code
_entity_poly.pdbx_strand_id
1 'polypeptide(L)'
;MIEMGGEGEFVYFNFGQNGFVQEIIDEVLAANPNVKATSLPASYDGESFTKESIAEMVKKNPEIKAIWSTEKQGDIFWAMADLEDVKQIPLFLCDARLDGMSAWKKWLESDPNFKCFATIQPGSTDYEGVYAALFYLSGSSFNSQALGGKWGNTLLYDYPIITSENLDEWMGKIDSLEEGDYGSYRLPAMTPEEIQARWFEK
;
A
#
# COMPACT_ATOMS: atom_id res chain seq x y z
N MET A 1 -9.54 -7.73 -3.29
CA MET A 1 -10.50 -8.86 -3.29
C MET A 1 -10.87 -9.35 -4.69
N ILE A 2 -11.03 -8.48 -5.70
CA ILE A 2 -11.33 -8.88 -7.09
C ILE A 2 -10.30 -9.89 -7.63
N GLU A 3 -9.01 -9.63 -7.43
CA GLU A 3 -7.93 -10.53 -7.88
C GLU A 3 -7.94 -11.89 -7.17
N MET A 4 -8.55 -12.02 -5.99
CA MET A 4 -8.76 -13.31 -5.34
C MET A 4 -9.94 -14.11 -5.92
N GLY A 5 -10.68 -13.52 -6.87
CA GLY A 5 -11.96 -14.05 -7.37
C GLY A 5 -13.14 -13.82 -6.41
N GLY A 6 -12.98 -12.94 -5.42
CA GLY A 6 -14.04 -12.63 -4.44
C GLY A 6 -14.26 -13.68 -3.34
N GLU A 7 -13.40 -14.71 -3.25
CA GLU A 7 -13.51 -15.78 -2.25
C GLU A 7 -12.14 -16.36 -1.88
N GLY A 8 -12.07 -17.06 -0.75
CA GLY A 8 -10.89 -17.80 -0.31
C GLY A 8 -10.24 -17.22 0.96
N GLU A 9 -9.10 -17.77 1.34
CA GLU A 9 -8.42 -17.39 2.59
C GLU A 9 -7.58 -16.13 2.41
N PHE A 10 -7.80 -15.17 3.30
CA PHE A 10 -7.06 -13.91 3.39
C PHE A 10 -6.41 -13.82 4.76
N VAL A 11 -5.09 -13.64 4.81
CA VAL A 11 -4.37 -13.43 6.07
C VAL A 11 -3.97 -11.97 6.16
N TYR A 12 -4.15 -11.37 7.34
CA TYR A 12 -3.72 -10.00 7.57
C TYR A 12 -3.07 -9.75 8.92
N PHE A 13 -2.19 -8.74 8.94
CA PHE A 13 -1.49 -8.27 10.12
C PHE A 13 -1.78 -6.78 10.33
N ASN A 14 -2.52 -6.46 11.40
CA ASN A 14 -2.82 -5.09 11.81
C ASN A 14 -1.91 -4.71 12.98
N PHE A 15 -0.76 -4.08 12.68
CA PHE A 15 0.24 -3.76 13.70
C PHE A 15 -0.32 -2.84 14.78
N GLY A 16 -0.04 -3.21 16.04
CA GLY A 16 -0.51 -2.46 17.20
C GLY A 16 -2.02 -2.49 17.41
N GLN A 17 -2.73 -3.39 16.70
CA GLN A 17 -4.19 -3.53 16.79
C GLN A 17 -4.91 -2.20 16.55
N ASN A 18 -4.50 -1.47 15.51
CA ASN A 18 -5.05 -0.15 15.21
C ASN A 18 -6.56 -0.25 14.91
N GLY A 19 -7.38 0.36 15.76
CA GLY A 19 -8.84 0.30 15.65
C GLY A 19 -9.38 0.96 14.38
N PHE A 20 -8.79 2.08 13.95
CA PHE A 20 -9.21 2.75 12.72
C PHE A 20 -8.93 1.88 11.48
N VAL A 21 -7.76 1.24 11.42
CA VAL A 21 -7.44 0.29 10.35
C VAL A 21 -8.36 -0.94 10.40
N GLN A 22 -8.67 -1.44 11.60
CA GLN A 22 -9.58 -2.57 11.76
C GLN A 22 -10.98 -2.24 11.22
N GLU A 23 -11.51 -1.04 11.48
CA GLU A 23 -12.79 -0.60 10.91
C GLU A 23 -12.79 -0.65 9.38
N ILE A 24 -11.70 -0.24 8.74
CA ILE A 24 -11.57 -0.29 7.27
C ILE A 24 -11.52 -1.74 6.77
N ILE A 25 -10.75 -2.61 7.45
CA ILE A 25 -10.71 -4.04 7.12
C ILE A 25 -12.10 -4.65 7.23
N ASP A 26 -12.82 -4.37 8.31
CA ASP A 26 -14.16 -4.91 8.56
C ASP A 26 -15.16 -4.46 7.49
N GLU A 27 -15.10 -3.19 7.06
CA GLU A 27 -15.91 -2.67 5.97
C GLU A 27 -15.63 -3.40 4.64
N VAL A 28 -14.35 -3.60 4.31
CA VAL A 28 -13.94 -4.34 3.12
C VAL A 28 -14.39 -5.79 3.17
N LEU A 29 -14.26 -6.46 4.32
CA LEU A 29 -14.68 -7.86 4.49
C LEU A 29 -16.20 -8.03 4.47
N ALA A 30 -16.95 -7.08 5.04
CA ALA A 30 -18.41 -7.08 4.97
C ALA A 30 -18.91 -6.99 3.52
N ALA A 31 -18.20 -6.25 2.67
CA ALA A 31 -18.48 -6.19 1.23
C ALA A 31 -18.03 -7.45 0.45
N ASN A 32 -17.26 -8.35 1.08
CA ASN A 32 -16.70 -9.56 0.47
C ASN A 32 -16.94 -10.81 1.35
N PRO A 33 -18.20 -11.23 1.55
CA PRO A 33 -18.57 -12.22 2.57
C PRO A 33 -18.03 -13.64 2.32
N ASN A 34 -17.57 -13.95 1.11
CA ASN A 34 -16.98 -15.25 0.77
C ASN A 34 -15.46 -15.31 1.04
N VAL A 35 -14.85 -14.20 1.47
CA VAL A 35 -13.47 -14.16 1.92
C VAL A 35 -13.40 -14.57 3.39
N LYS A 36 -12.61 -15.60 3.68
CA LYS A 36 -12.33 -16.05 5.05
C LYS A 36 -11.07 -15.35 5.53
N ALA A 37 -11.24 -14.31 6.33
CA ALA A 37 -10.12 -13.54 6.85
C ALA A 37 -9.61 -14.10 8.18
N THR A 38 -8.29 -14.19 8.31
CA THR A 38 -7.60 -14.55 9.55
C THR A 38 -6.65 -13.42 9.93
N SER A 39 -6.91 -12.81 11.09
CA SER A 39 -5.97 -11.87 11.70
C SER A 39 -4.88 -12.65 12.42
N LEU A 40 -3.63 -12.30 12.14
CA LEU A 40 -2.49 -12.83 12.88
C LEU A 40 -1.88 -11.74 13.77
N PRO A 41 -1.34 -12.13 14.95
CA PRO A 41 -0.78 -11.16 15.88
C PRO A 41 0.38 -10.34 15.28
N ALA A 42 0.35 -9.03 15.51
CA ALA A 42 1.40 -8.10 15.12
C ALA A 42 1.43 -6.89 16.08
N SER A 43 2.60 -6.62 16.64
CA SER A 43 2.84 -5.61 17.67
C SER A 43 4.23 -4.98 17.49
N TYR A 44 4.38 -3.77 18.03
CA TYR A 44 5.65 -3.05 18.05
C TYR A 44 6.61 -3.55 19.14
N ASP A 45 6.09 -4.22 20.17
CA ASP A 45 6.82 -4.61 21.37
C ASP A 45 7.26 -6.08 21.41
N GLY A 46 7.04 -6.84 20.34
CA GLY A 46 7.64 -8.18 20.21
C GLY A 46 6.98 -9.10 19.19
N GLU A 47 5.69 -9.40 19.37
CA GLU A 47 4.99 -10.38 18.53
C GLU A 47 4.80 -9.82 17.11
N SER A 48 5.50 -10.38 16.13
CA SER A 48 5.46 -9.99 14.72
C SER A 48 5.95 -11.16 13.87
N PHE A 49 5.65 -11.14 12.57
CA PHE A 49 6.24 -12.06 11.61
C PHE A 49 7.67 -11.65 11.20
N THR A 50 8.40 -12.64 10.66
CA THR A 50 9.63 -12.48 9.87
C THR A 50 9.41 -13.01 8.46
N LYS A 51 10.37 -12.75 7.56
CA LYS A 51 10.38 -13.35 6.21
C LYS A 51 10.23 -14.88 6.26
N GLU A 52 10.98 -15.55 7.13
CA GLU A 52 11.00 -17.01 7.25
C GLU A 52 9.65 -17.55 7.76
N SER A 53 9.05 -16.89 8.77
CA SER A 53 7.76 -17.34 9.30
C SER A 53 6.63 -17.18 8.27
N ILE A 54 6.68 -16.12 7.45
CA ILE A 54 5.72 -15.93 6.35
C ILE A 54 5.88 -17.03 5.30
N ALA A 55 7.12 -17.32 4.87
CA ALA A 55 7.38 -18.38 3.91
C ALA A 55 6.92 -19.76 4.42
N GLU A 56 7.17 -20.07 5.70
CA GLU A 56 6.70 -21.30 6.33
C GLU A 56 5.17 -21.36 6.41
N MET A 57 4.51 -20.26 6.74
CA MET A 57 3.05 -20.16 6.78
C MET A 57 2.44 -20.46 5.40
N VAL A 58 2.97 -19.89 4.33
CA VAL A 58 2.46 -20.15 2.97
C VAL A 58 2.66 -21.60 2.56
N LYS A 59 3.83 -22.18 2.84
CA LYS A 59 4.11 -23.60 2.55
C LYS A 59 3.16 -24.55 3.28
N LYS A 60 2.82 -24.25 4.54
CA LYS A 60 1.89 -25.07 5.34
C LYS A 60 0.42 -24.89 4.98
N ASN A 61 0.06 -23.74 4.40
CA ASN A 61 -1.33 -23.36 4.13
C ASN A 61 -1.48 -22.96 2.66
N PRO A 62 -1.46 -23.93 1.72
CA PRO A 62 -1.50 -23.65 0.27
C PRO A 62 -2.82 -23.03 -0.20
N GLU A 63 -3.85 -23.00 0.65
CA GLU A 63 -5.17 -22.40 0.36
C GLU A 63 -5.21 -20.88 0.61
N ILE A 64 -4.18 -20.31 1.26
CA ILE A 64 -4.04 -18.86 1.41
C ILE A 64 -3.96 -18.23 0.03
N LYS A 65 -4.92 -17.36 -0.28
CA LYS A 65 -4.97 -16.64 -1.56
C LYS A 65 -4.42 -15.23 -1.49
N ALA A 66 -4.37 -14.61 -0.31
CA ALA A 66 -3.80 -13.28 -0.16
C ALA A 66 -3.23 -13.04 1.24
N ILE A 67 -2.19 -12.21 1.31
CA ILE A 67 -1.55 -11.74 2.55
C ILE A 67 -1.42 -10.21 2.47
N TRP A 68 -1.79 -9.52 3.54
CA TRP A 68 -1.61 -8.07 3.66
C TRP A 68 -1.14 -7.68 5.06
N SER A 69 -0.39 -6.59 5.15
CA SER A 69 0.04 -6.05 6.44
C SER A 69 0.05 -4.52 6.39
N THR A 70 -0.23 -3.90 7.53
CA THR A 70 -0.05 -2.44 7.69
C THR A 70 1.42 -2.04 7.64
N GLU A 71 2.33 -2.94 8.01
CA GLU A 71 3.77 -2.71 8.06
C GLU A 71 4.59 -3.90 7.56
N LYS A 72 5.90 -3.70 7.38
CA LYS A 72 6.83 -4.75 6.94
C LYS A 72 6.43 -5.44 5.63
N GLN A 73 5.85 -4.69 4.69
CA GLN A 73 5.46 -5.22 3.39
C GLN A 73 6.67 -5.82 2.62
N GLY A 74 7.86 -5.25 2.79
CA GLY A 74 9.10 -5.79 2.23
C GLY A 74 9.43 -7.20 2.71
N ASP A 75 9.17 -7.54 3.98
CA ASP A 75 9.39 -8.89 4.50
C ASP A 75 8.44 -9.90 3.86
N ILE A 76 7.18 -9.51 3.59
CA ILE A 76 6.23 -10.34 2.83
C ILE A 76 6.71 -10.51 1.39
N PHE A 77 7.12 -9.41 0.73
CA PHE A 77 7.63 -9.44 -0.64
C PHE A 77 8.80 -10.42 -0.80
N TRP A 78 9.82 -10.29 0.05
CA TRP A 78 11.00 -11.15 -0.02
C TRP A 78 10.72 -12.56 0.48
N ALA A 79 9.71 -12.78 1.33
CA ALA A 79 9.28 -14.13 1.66
C ALA A 79 8.73 -14.83 0.41
N MET A 80 7.90 -14.15 -0.38
CA MET A 80 7.35 -14.71 -1.62
C MET A 80 8.42 -14.89 -2.68
N ALA A 81 9.42 -14.00 -2.73
CA ALA A 81 10.57 -14.09 -3.61
C ALA A 81 11.36 -15.39 -3.46
N ASP A 82 11.52 -15.84 -2.22
CA ASP A 82 12.31 -17.01 -1.86
C ASP A 82 11.45 -18.30 -1.78
N LEU A 83 10.16 -18.23 -2.15
CA LEU A 83 9.29 -19.40 -2.16
C LEU A 83 9.57 -20.28 -3.38
N GLU A 84 10.05 -21.48 -3.07
CA GLU A 84 10.15 -22.59 -4.02
C GLU A 84 9.10 -23.68 -3.69
N ASP A 85 8.71 -24.44 -4.72
CA ASP A 85 7.83 -25.62 -4.62
C ASP A 85 6.44 -25.38 -4.00
N VAL A 86 5.88 -24.17 -4.17
CA VAL A 86 4.51 -23.86 -3.77
C VAL A 86 3.54 -24.00 -4.95
N LYS A 87 2.34 -24.51 -4.68
CA LYS A 87 1.27 -24.68 -5.70
C LYS A 87 0.85 -23.34 -6.31
N GLN A 88 0.78 -22.31 -5.48
CA GLN A 88 0.43 -20.94 -5.85
C GLN A 88 1.07 -19.98 -4.86
N ILE A 89 1.58 -18.85 -5.36
CA ILE A 89 2.00 -17.73 -4.53
C ILE A 89 0.74 -16.92 -4.21
N PRO A 90 0.44 -16.64 -2.92
CA PRO A 90 -0.68 -15.77 -2.55
C PRO A 90 -0.52 -14.38 -3.17
N LEU A 91 -1.60 -13.62 -3.31
CA LEU A 91 -1.53 -12.21 -3.65
C LEU A 91 -0.97 -11.39 -2.48
N PHE A 92 -0.16 -10.40 -2.78
CA PHE A 92 0.44 -9.48 -1.82
C PHE A 92 0.70 -8.13 -2.50
N LEU A 93 1.03 -7.11 -1.70
CA LEU A 93 1.48 -5.83 -2.24
C LEU A 93 2.98 -5.88 -2.54
N CYS A 94 3.37 -5.33 -3.68
CA CYS A 94 4.77 -5.17 -4.05
C CYS A 94 5.38 -3.95 -3.39
N ASP A 95 6.70 -3.98 -3.29
CA ASP A 95 7.47 -2.93 -2.67
C ASP A 95 7.86 -1.87 -3.71
N ALA A 96 7.41 -0.63 -3.50
CA ALA A 96 7.68 0.52 -4.36
C ALA A 96 9.09 1.09 -4.09
N ARG A 97 10.10 0.24 -4.17
CA ARG A 97 11.54 0.55 -4.06
C ARG A 97 12.29 -0.05 -5.25
N LEU A 98 13.50 0.45 -5.54
CA LEU A 98 14.21 0.08 -6.77
C LEU A 98 14.45 -1.43 -6.91
N ASP A 99 14.97 -2.06 -5.88
CA ASP A 99 15.22 -3.51 -5.82
C ASP A 99 13.93 -4.33 -5.85
N GLY A 100 12.87 -3.87 -5.18
CA GLY A 100 11.55 -4.50 -5.22
C GLY A 100 10.94 -4.46 -6.63
N MET A 101 10.92 -3.30 -7.27
CA MET A 101 10.44 -3.13 -8.65
C MET A 101 11.31 -3.87 -9.66
N SER A 102 12.63 -3.90 -9.45
CA SER A 102 13.55 -4.67 -10.31
C SER A 102 13.35 -6.18 -10.17
N ALA A 103 13.08 -6.68 -8.96
CA ALA A 103 12.76 -8.08 -8.73
C ALA A 103 11.40 -8.45 -9.34
N TRP A 104 10.39 -7.59 -9.15
CA TRP A 104 9.08 -7.74 -9.79
C TRP A 104 9.20 -7.83 -11.32
N LYS A 105 9.98 -6.95 -11.95
CA LYS A 105 10.23 -7.00 -13.39
C LYS A 105 10.81 -8.35 -13.85
N LYS A 106 11.79 -8.88 -13.12
CA LYS A 106 12.38 -10.20 -13.40
C LYS A 106 11.35 -11.34 -13.25
N TRP A 107 10.42 -11.23 -12.30
CA TRP A 107 9.35 -12.21 -12.18
C TRP A 107 8.36 -12.14 -13.33
N LEU A 108 8.02 -10.96 -13.82
CA LEU A 108 7.19 -10.83 -15.03
C LEU A 108 7.84 -11.44 -16.26
N GLU A 109 9.17 -11.38 -16.37
CA GLU A 109 9.92 -12.07 -17.43
C GLU A 109 9.82 -13.60 -17.32
N SER A 110 9.65 -14.13 -16.11
CA SER A 110 9.57 -15.57 -15.83
C SER A 110 8.14 -16.11 -15.85
N ASP A 111 7.19 -15.32 -15.33
CA ASP A 111 5.75 -15.56 -15.34
C ASP A 111 5.01 -14.28 -15.77
N PRO A 112 4.66 -14.17 -17.06
CA PRO A 112 3.92 -13.01 -17.58
C PRO A 112 2.54 -12.80 -16.95
N ASN A 113 2.00 -13.80 -16.23
CA ASN A 113 0.72 -13.67 -15.52
C ASN A 113 0.90 -13.21 -14.06
N PHE A 114 2.12 -12.98 -13.59
CA PHE A 114 2.38 -12.51 -12.25
C PHE A 114 1.69 -11.15 -12.02
N LYS A 115 0.86 -11.08 -10.98
CA LYS A 115 0.12 -9.87 -10.60
C LYS A 115 0.56 -9.37 -9.24
N CYS A 116 0.83 -8.08 -9.17
CA CYS A 116 1.17 -7.41 -7.93
C CYS A 116 0.79 -5.94 -8.01
N PHE A 117 0.69 -5.30 -6.84
CA PHE A 117 0.30 -3.89 -6.74
C PHE A 117 1.21 -3.18 -5.76
N ALA A 118 1.70 -2.00 -6.14
CA ALA A 118 2.41 -1.12 -5.23
C ALA A 118 1.82 0.29 -5.33
N THR A 119 2.10 1.15 -4.35
CA THR A 119 1.64 2.54 -4.35
C THR A 119 2.82 3.44 -4.03
N ILE A 120 2.96 4.56 -4.72
CA ILE A 120 3.92 5.60 -4.34
C ILE A 120 3.15 6.59 -3.49
N GLN A 121 3.45 6.63 -2.20
CA GLN A 121 2.74 7.51 -1.27
C GLN A 121 3.18 8.96 -1.43
N PRO A 122 2.32 9.94 -1.08
CA PRO A 122 2.73 11.33 -1.01
C PRO A 122 3.89 11.53 -0.03
N GLY A 123 4.94 12.23 -0.45
CA GLY A 123 6.02 12.68 0.41
C GLY A 123 5.65 13.95 1.16
N SER A 124 6.36 14.21 2.27
CA SER A 124 6.35 15.51 2.96
C SER A 124 4.95 16.10 3.24
N THR A 125 3.99 15.27 3.61
CA THR A 125 2.61 15.69 3.91
C THR A 125 2.50 16.62 5.12
N ASP A 126 3.52 16.63 5.98
CA ASP A 126 3.69 17.57 7.08
C ASP A 126 3.95 19.00 6.57
N TYR A 127 4.85 19.16 5.60
CA TYR A 127 5.09 20.43 4.91
C TYR A 127 3.80 20.97 4.28
N GLU A 128 3.09 20.12 3.54
CA GLU A 128 1.86 20.52 2.86
C GLU A 128 0.74 20.89 3.84
N GLY A 129 0.64 20.17 4.96
CA GLY A 129 -0.29 20.47 6.04
C GLY A 129 -0.06 21.86 6.66
N VAL A 130 1.20 22.27 6.81
CA VAL A 130 1.53 23.63 7.30
C VAL A 130 1.06 24.71 6.33
N TYR A 131 1.27 24.51 5.02
CA TYR A 131 0.80 25.47 4.01
C TYR A 131 -0.73 25.51 3.91
N ALA A 132 -1.39 24.36 3.99
CA ALA A 132 -2.85 24.32 4.05
C ALA A 132 -3.38 25.12 5.26
N ALA A 133 -2.77 24.96 6.44
CA ALA A 133 -3.13 25.75 7.62
C ALA A 133 -2.87 27.25 7.41
N LEU A 134 -1.73 27.62 6.79
CA LEU A 134 -1.38 29.01 6.50
C LEU A 134 -2.40 29.68 5.58
N PHE A 135 -2.78 29.03 4.48
CA PHE A 135 -3.77 29.58 3.54
C PHE A 135 -5.14 29.74 4.19
N TYR A 136 -5.59 28.75 4.95
CA TYR A 136 -6.83 28.84 5.71
C TYR A 136 -6.82 30.01 6.70
N LEU A 137 -5.75 30.16 7.50
CA LEU A 137 -5.61 31.26 8.46
C LEU A 137 -5.45 32.63 7.79
N SER A 138 -4.98 32.67 6.54
CA SER A 138 -4.86 33.88 5.73
C SER A 138 -6.17 34.29 5.03
N GLY A 139 -7.26 33.53 5.25
CA GLY A 139 -8.60 33.83 4.76
C GLY A 139 -9.03 33.04 3.52
N SER A 140 -8.25 32.06 3.07
CA SER A 140 -8.67 31.17 1.98
C SER A 140 -9.68 30.12 2.47
N SER A 141 -10.66 29.80 1.64
CA SER A 141 -11.64 28.75 1.89
C SER A 141 -11.21 27.44 1.23
N PHE A 142 -11.35 26.32 1.95
CA PHE A 142 -11.17 25.01 1.34
C PHE A 142 -12.21 24.76 0.26
N ASN A 143 -11.78 24.19 -0.86
CA ASN A 143 -12.67 23.66 -1.88
C ASN A 143 -13.36 22.41 -1.32
N SER A 144 -14.69 22.44 -1.18
CA SER A 144 -15.43 21.30 -0.64
C SER A 144 -15.31 20.02 -1.48
N GLN A 145 -14.98 20.14 -2.77
CA GLN A 145 -14.75 19.00 -3.66
C GLN A 145 -13.37 18.36 -3.47
N ALA A 146 -12.45 19.04 -2.78
CA ALA A 146 -11.14 18.50 -2.42
C ALA A 146 -11.16 17.71 -1.10
N LEU A 147 -12.29 17.73 -0.39
CA LEU A 147 -12.49 17.05 0.88
C LEU A 147 -13.22 15.71 0.67
N GLY A 148 -12.78 14.69 1.40
CA GLY A 148 -13.40 13.38 1.40
C GLY A 148 -13.05 12.59 2.67
N GLY A 149 -12.89 11.28 2.51
CA GLY A 149 -12.73 10.36 3.63
C GLY A 149 -14.04 10.12 4.40
N LYS A 150 -13.97 9.27 5.42
CA LYS A 150 -15.14 8.80 6.19
C LYS A 150 -15.99 9.92 6.79
N TRP A 151 -15.37 11.05 7.13
CA TRP A 151 -16.04 12.21 7.76
C TRP A 151 -16.13 13.43 6.84
N GLY A 152 -15.73 13.33 5.58
CA GLY A 152 -15.81 14.43 4.60
C GLY A 152 -14.92 15.63 4.92
N ASN A 153 -13.86 15.43 5.70
CA ASN A 153 -12.96 16.50 6.18
C ASN A 153 -11.47 16.20 5.95
N THR A 154 -11.16 15.17 5.15
CA THR A 154 -9.78 14.82 4.79
C THR A 154 -9.45 15.41 3.42
N LEU A 155 -8.34 16.14 3.30
CA LEU A 155 -7.81 16.55 2.01
C LEU A 155 -7.38 15.32 1.21
N LEU A 156 -7.95 15.15 0.02
CA LEU A 156 -7.69 13.99 -0.81
C LEU A 156 -6.39 14.15 -1.59
N TYR A 157 -5.66 13.05 -1.71
CA TYR A 157 -4.47 12.92 -2.52
C TYR A 157 -4.68 11.83 -3.56
N ASP A 158 -4.50 12.18 -4.84
CA ASP A 158 -4.41 11.18 -5.90
C ASP A 158 -2.96 10.71 -5.95
N TYR A 159 -2.73 9.47 -5.51
CA TYR A 159 -1.44 8.83 -5.56
C TYR A 159 -1.50 7.61 -6.49
N PRO A 160 -0.40 7.29 -7.19
CA PRO A 160 -0.42 6.28 -8.22
C PRO A 160 -0.47 4.86 -7.65
N ILE A 161 -1.16 4.00 -8.39
CA ILE A 161 -1.10 2.55 -8.21
C ILE A 161 -0.23 1.99 -9.33
N ILE A 162 0.85 1.31 -8.94
CA ILE A 162 1.72 0.56 -9.83
C ILE A 162 1.15 -0.85 -9.95
N THR A 163 1.06 -1.32 -11.18
CA THR A 163 0.61 -2.64 -11.61
C THR A 163 1.64 -3.23 -12.56
N SER A 164 1.49 -4.50 -12.93
CA SER A 164 2.37 -5.12 -13.93
C SER A 164 2.28 -4.40 -15.29
N GLU A 165 1.16 -3.75 -15.60
CA GLU A 165 0.95 -3.04 -16.88
C GLU A 165 1.71 -1.72 -16.98
N ASN A 166 1.94 -1.03 -15.86
CA ASN A 166 2.60 0.29 -15.84
C ASN A 166 3.93 0.30 -15.06
N LEU A 167 4.45 -0.87 -14.67
CA LEU A 167 5.71 -0.98 -13.93
C LEU A 167 6.87 -0.30 -14.67
N ASP A 168 7.04 -0.56 -15.96
CA ASP A 168 8.13 0.00 -16.77
C ASP A 168 8.04 1.54 -16.87
N GLU A 169 6.82 2.07 -16.95
CA GLU A 169 6.59 3.52 -16.95
C GLU A 169 7.08 4.15 -15.64
N TRP A 170 6.73 3.55 -14.50
CA TRP A 170 7.13 4.06 -13.18
C TRP A 170 8.62 3.88 -12.92
N MET A 171 9.20 2.76 -13.32
CA MET A 171 10.66 2.56 -13.24
C MET A 171 11.43 3.60 -14.07
N GLY A 172 10.89 4.03 -15.21
CA GLY A 172 11.47 5.10 -16.03
C GLY A 172 11.37 6.51 -15.43
N LYS A 173 10.61 6.69 -14.35
CA LYS A 173 10.37 7.99 -13.69
C LYS A 173 10.95 8.06 -12.27
N ILE A 174 11.73 7.06 -11.85
CA ILE A 174 12.29 6.99 -10.50
C ILE A 174 13.07 8.26 -10.12
N ASP A 175 13.79 8.87 -11.05
CA ASP A 175 14.55 10.10 -10.81
C ASP A 175 13.67 11.34 -10.50
N SER A 176 12.36 11.25 -10.73
CA SER A 176 11.39 12.29 -10.38
C SER A 176 10.72 12.08 -9.01
N LEU A 177 11.06 10.99 -8.32
CA LEU A 177 10.50 10.62 -7.02
C LEU A 177 11.47 10.99 -5.89
N GLU A 178 10.93 11.19 -4.69
CA GLU A 178 11.72 11.34 -3.48
C GLU A 178 12.02 9.96 -2.88
N GLU A 179 13.24 9.79 -2.37
CA GLU A 179 13.61 8.61 -1.58
C GLU A 179 13.23 8.88 -0.12
N GLY A 180 12.29 8.10 0.39
CA GLY A 180 11.87 8.08 1.78
C GLY A 180 12.65 7.05 2.61
N ASP A 181 12.12 6.74 3.79
CA ASP A 181 12.74 5.79 4.70
C ASP A 181 12.90 4.42 4.04
N TYR A 182 14.04 3.77 4.34
CA TYR A 182 14.40 2.43 3.86
C TYR A 182 14.43 2.29 2.32
N GLY A 183 14.56 3.39 1.57
CA GLY A 183 14.64 3.40 0.11
C GLY A 183 13.27 3.31 -0.58
N SER A 184 12.18 3.52 0.15
CA SER A 184 10.82 3.60 -0.41
C SER A 184 10.65 4.87 -1.24
N TYR A 185 10.01 4.78 -2.40
CA TYR A 185 9.73 5.97 -3.20
C TYR A 185 8.47 6.70 -2.74
N ARG A 186 8.53 8.03 -2.77
CA ARG A 186 7.43 8.95 -2.48
C ARG A 186 7.27 9.97 -3.60
N LEU A 187 6.06 10.49 -3.78
CA LEU A 187 5.85 11.65 -4.65
C LEU A 187 6.50 12.87 -3.99
N PRO A 188 7.10 13.78 -4.77
CA PRO A 188 7.58 15.03 -4.22
C PRO A 188 6.43 15.85 -3.63
N ALA A 189 6.76 16.68 -2.64
CA ALA A 189 5.82 17.61 -2.05
C ALA A 189 5.25 18.57 -3.12
N MET A 190 3.96 18.87 -3.04
CA MET A 190 3.36 19.94 -3.82
C MET A 190 3.98 21.30 -3.44
N THR A 191 4.17 22.17 -4.44
CA THR A 191 4.52 23.57 -4.16
C THR A 191 3.36 24.31 -3.49
N PRO A 192 3.60 25.47 -2.84
CA PRO A 192 2.52 26.28 -2.26
C PRO A 192 1.42 26.62 -3.27
N GLU A 193 1.78 26.90 -4.51
CA GLU A 193 0.83 27.20 -5.59
C GLU A 193 -0.02 25.97 -5.97
N GLU A 194 0.58 24.78 -5.99
CA GLU A 194 -0.12 23.52 -6.24
C GLU A 194 -1.09 23.18 -5.10
N ILE A 195 -0.65 23.34 -3.85
CA ILE A 195 -1.50 23.19 -2.65
C ILE A 195 -2.71 24.11 -2.75
N GLN A 196 -2.48 25.40 -3.03
CA GLN A 196 -3.55 26.39 -3.14
C GLN A 196 -4.52 26.03 -4.29
N ALA A 197 -3.99 25.71 -5.47
CA ALA A 197 -4.80 25.38 -6.63
C ALA A 197 -5.61 24.09 -6.46
N ARG A 198 -5.08 23.11 -5.70
CA ARG A 198 -5.73 21.80 -5.51
C ARG A 198 -6.79 21.84 -4.43
N TRP A 199 -6.52 22.50 -3.31
CA TRP A 199 -7.32 22.35 -2.09
C TRP A 199 -8.15 23.56 -1.71
N PHE A 200 -7.92 24.73 -2.32
CA PHE A 200 -8.64 25.97 -2.00
C PHE A 200 -9.48 26.48 -3.18
N GLU A 201 -10.46 27.32 -2.86
CA GLU A 201 -11.24 28.03 -3.88
C GLU A 201 -10.36 29.03 -4.65
N LYS A 202 -10.70 29.26 -5.93
CA LYS A 202 -10.01 30.24 -6.79
C LYS A 202 -10.40 31.67 -6.45
#